data_AF-A0A060ZTU7-F1
#
_entry.id   AF-A0A060ZTU7-F1
#
_cell.length_a   1.000
_cell.length_b   1.000
_cell.length_c   1.000
_cell.angle_alpha   90.00
_cell.angle_beta   90.00
_cell.angle_gamma   90.00
#
_symmetry.space_group_name_H-M   'P 1'
#
loop_
_entity.id
_entity.type
_entity.pdbx_description
1 polymer ?
#
loop_
_entity_poly.entity_id
_entity_poly.type
_entity_poly.pdbx_seq_one_letter_code
_entity_poly.pdbx_strand_id
1 'polypeptide(L)' 'MEKRRGDEYRPGMRVRMIDNRNPARQTRDGVIKDRSWGRDRGKPIWWFTVVFDGDDDTEERVYSPGEIVSGIENAQS' A
#
# COMPACT_ATOMS: atom_id res chain seq x y z
N MET A 1 -10.80 -2.20 -21.05
CA MET A 1 -10.25 -2.87 -19.85
C MET A 1 -10.94 -2.29 -18.62
N GLU A 2 -11.33 -3.12 -17.66
CA GLU A 2 -11.95 -2.68 -16.41
C GLU A 2 -10.88 -2.00 -15.52
N LYS A 3 -11.10 -0.73 -15.12
CA LYS A 3 -10.17 0.02 -14.28
C LYS A 3 -10.21 -0.53 -12.86
N ARG A 4 -9.07 -0.95 -12.32
CA ARG A 4 -8.95 -1.48 -10.96
C ARG A 4 -8.60 -0.34 -10.01
N ARG A 5 -9.12 -0.39 -8.79
CA ARG A 5 -8.65 0.54 -7.76
C ARG A 5 -7.19 0.23 -7.43
N GLY A 6 -6.35 1.28 -7.43
CA GLY A 6 -4.92 1.18 -7.18
C GLY A 6 -4.08 0.82 -8.40
N ASP A 7 -4.60 0.91 -9.64
CA ASP A 7 -3.78 0.67 -10.84
C ASP A 7 -2.56 1.60 -10.95
N GLU A 8 -2.62 2.78 -10.32
CA GLU A 8 -1.50 3.73 -10.21
C GLU A 8 -0.32 3.22 -9.36
N TYR A 9 -0.56 2.29 -8.44
CA TYR A 9 0.47 1.81 -7.51
C TYR A 9 1.17 0.54 -8.01
N ARG A 10 2.49 0.49 -7.82
CA ARG A 10 3.36 -0.57 -8.31
C ARG A 10 4.36 -1.03 -7.23
N PRO A 11 4.79 -2.30 -7.26
CA PRO A 11 5.94 -2.74 -6.49
C PRO A 11 7.14 -1.81 -6.69
N GLY A 12 7.82 -1.46 -5.61
CA GLY A 12 8.94 -0.50 -5.55
C GLY A 12 8.54 0.94 -5.27
N MET A 13 7.25 1.30 -5.33
CA MET A 13 6.80 2.65 -4.95
C MET A 13 6.83 2.85 -3.43
N ARG A 14 7.32 4.01 -3.00
CA ARG A 14 7.14 4.48 -1.62
C ARG A 14 5.72 5.00 -1.44
N VAL A 15 5.13 4.70 -0.30
CA VAL A 15 3.75 5.09 0.04
C VAL A 15 3.68 5.53 1.49
N ARG A 16 2.82 6.51 1.76
CA ARG A 16 2.36 6.84 3.12
C ARG A 16 1.01 6.17 3.34
N MET A 17 0.87 5.43 4.42
CA MET A 17 -0.36 4.70 4.74
C MET A 17 -0.85 5.02 6.14
N ILE A 18 -2.17 4.99 6.34
CA ILE A 18 -2.74 4.98 7.69
C ILE A 18 -2.70 3.55 8.19
N ASP A 19 -1.90 3.28 9.24
CA ASP A 19 -1.92 1.98 9.89
C ASP A 19 -3.15 1.88 10.80
N ASN A 20 -4.29 1.49 10.21
CA ASN A 20 -5.55 1.30 10.94
C ASN A 20 -5.50 0.14 11.94
N ARG A 21 -4.46 -0.71 11.89
CA ARG A 21 -4.26 -1.81 12.84
C ARG A 21 -3.49 -1.37 14.09
N ASN A 22 -2.75 -0.27 14.01
CA ASN A 22 -2.17 0.35 15.18
C ASN A 22 -3.27 1.16 15.91
N PRO A 23 -3.54 0.91 17.21
CA PRO A 23 -4.54 1.66 17.97
C PRO A 23 -4.26 3.18 18.01
N ALA A 24 -3.01 3.60 17.81
CA ALA A 24 -2.64 5.01 17.70
C ALA A 24 -2.93 5.63 16.32
N ARG A 25 -3.41 4.84 15.33
CA ARG A 25 -3.72 5.28 13.96
C ARG A 25 -2.62 6.12 13.32
N GLN A 26 -1.38 5.69 13.50
CA GLN A 26 -0.23 6.43 12.98
C GLN A 26 -0.17 6.28 11.47
N THR A 27 0.18 7.38 10.79
CA THR A 27 0.63 7.30 9.40
C THR A 27 2.06 6.78 9.37
N ARG A 28 2.32 5.74 8.58
CA ARG A 28 3.65 5.18 8.39
C ARG A 28 4.04 5.22 6.92
N ASP A 29 5.32 5.45 6.68
CA ASP A 29 5.91 5.39 5.35
C ASP A 29 6.45 3.98 5.12
N GLY A 30 6.37 3.49 3.88
CA GLY A 30 6.81 2.16 3.51
C GLY A 30 6.96 1.98 2.00
N VAL A 31 7.33 0.78 1.58
CA VAL A 31 7.53 0.40 0.18
C VAL A 31 6.59 -0.73 -0.20
N ILE A 32 5.90 -0.60 -1.33
CA ILE A 32 5.11 -1.70 -1.89
C ILE A 32 6.07 -2.79 -2.36
N LYS A 33 5.99 -3.97 -1.76
CA LYS A 33 6.81 -5.14 -2.11
C LYS A 33 6.19 -5.95 -3.24
N ASP A 34 4.87 -6.16 -3.19
CA ASP A 34 4.13 -6.95 -4.15
C ASP A 34 2.68 -6.43 -4.31
N ARG A 35 1.99 -6.86 -5.37
CA ARG A 35 0.56 -6.62 -5.55
C ARG A 35 -0.17 -7.84 -6.08
N SER A 36 -1.33 -8.12 -5.51
CA SER A 36 -2.20 -9.22 -5.93
C SER A 36 -3.57 -8.73 -6.37
N TRP A 37 -4.10 -9.36 -7.41
CA TRP A 37 -5.41 -9.01 -7.95
C TRP A 37 -6.52 -9.63 -7.10
N GLY A 38 -7.59 -8.88 -6.89
CA GLY A 38 -8.80 -9.41 -6.25
C GLY A 38 -10.04 -8.58 -6.54
N ARG A 39 -11.07 -8.82 -5.72
CA ARG A 39 -12.32 -8.04 -5.72
C ARG A 39 -12.69 -7.65 -4.28
N ASP A 40 -13.01 -6.37 -4.08
CA ASP A 40 -13.61 -5.86 -2.85
C ASP A 40 -15.07 -5.53 -3.14
N ARG A 41 -16.01 -6.17 -2.44
CA ARG A 41 -17.47 -6.03 -2.67
C ARG A 41 -17.86 -6.15 -4.15
N GLY A 42 -17.24 -7.09 -4.87
CA GLY A 42 -17.45 -7.35 -6.29
C GLY A 42 -16.70 -6.41 -7.25
N LYS A 43 -16.08 -5.33 -6.75
CA LYS A 43 -15.33 -4.35 -7.56
C LYS A 43 -13.85 -4.73 -7.67
N PRO A 44 -13.22 -4.67 -8.85
CA PRO A 44 -11.81 -5.02 -9.01
C PRO A 44 -10.87 -4.09 -8.25
N ILE A 45 -9.87 -4.69 -7.62
CA ILE A 45 -8.91 -4.00 -6.76
C ILE A 45 -7.54 -4.67 -6.81
N TRP A 46 -6.49 -3.89 -6.57
CA TRP A 46 -5.17 -4.38 -6.21
C TRP A 46 -5.01 -4.38 -4.69
N TRP A 47 -4.59 -5.50 -4.13
CA TRP A 47 -4.10 -5.59 -2.76
C TRP A 47 -2.59 -5.44 -2.76
N PHE A 48 -2.03 -4.71 -1.80
CA PHE A 48 -0.61 -4.39 -1.76
C PHE A 48 0.05 -4.94 -0.51
N THR A 49 1.13 -5.69 -0.69
CA THR A 49 2.02 -6.04 0.42
C THR A 49 2.99 -4.88 0.62
N VAL A 50 3.02 -4.30 1.81
CA VAL A 50 3.85 -3.14 2.13
C VAL A 50 4.78 -3.47 3.29
N VAL A 51 6.04 -3.05 3.16
CA VAL A 51 7.06 -3.10 4.21
C VAL A 51 7.25 -1.67 4.73
N PHE A 52 7.02 -1.45 6.02
CA PHE A 52 7.13 -0.12 6.63
C PHE A 52 8.55 0.22 7.08
N ASP A 53 8.86 1.51 7.11
CA ASP A 53 10.08 2.03 7.73
C ASP A 53 9.98 1.90 9.27
N GLY A 54 11.03 1.38 9.92
CA GLY A 54 11.14 1.27 11.40
C GLY A 54 11.98 0.08 11.86
N ASP A 55 12.65 0.24 13.02
CA ASP A 55 13.58 -0.74 13.59
C ASP A 55 12.90 -2.09 13.93
N ASP A 56 13.55 -3.14 13.45
CA ASP A 56 13.37 -4.58 13.71
C ASP A 56 12.19 -5.34 13.08
N ASP A 57 11.17 -4.68 12.51
CA ASP A 57 10.01 -5.41 12.01
C ASP A 57 9.84 -5.33 10.49
N THR A 58 10.28 -6.39 9.82
CA THR A 58 9.93 -6.78 8.45
C THR A 58 8.44 -7.16 8.35
N GLU A 59 7.53 -6.39 8.96
CA GLU A 59 6.10 -6.67 8.91
C GLU A 59 5.56 -6.40 7.51
N GLU A 60 5.54 -7.46 6.71
CA GLU A 60 4.79 -7.51 5.47
C GLU A 60 3.30 -7.55 5.79
N ARG A 61 2.58 -6.49 5.42
CA ARG A 61 1.14 -6.40 5.64
C ARG A 61 0.41 -6.09 4.34
N VAL A 62 -0.77 -6.69 4.18
CA VAL A 62 -1.62 -6.53 3.01
C VAL A 62 -2.63 -5.42 3.24
N TYR A 63 -2.64 -4.45 2.33
CA TYR A 63 -3.50 -3.27 2.39
C TYR A 63 -4.32 -3.10 1.11
N SER A 64 -5.47 -2.44 1.27
CA SER A 64 -6.25 -1.94 0.15
C SER A 64 -5.69 -0.60 -0.36
N PRO A 65 -5.99 -0.19 -1.60
CA PRO A 65 -5.63 1.14 -2.09
C PRO A 65 -6.30 2.28 -1.31
N GLY A 66 -7.37 2.01 -0.54
CA GLY A 66 -8.05 3.02 0.27
C GLY A 66 -7.28 3.43 1.53
N GLU A 67 -6.27 2.66 1.91
CA GLU A 67 -5.44 2.92 3.09
C GLU A 67 -4.14 3.67 2.74
N ILE A 68 -3.86 3.81 1.44
CA ILE A 68 -2.77 4.63 0.93
C ILE A 68 -3.23 6.09 0.93
N VAL A 69 -2.57 6.92 1.74
CA VAL A 69 -2.84 8.36 1.83
C VAL A 69 -2.25 9.08 0.62
N SER A 70 -1.01 8.71 0.25
CA SER A 70 -0.34 9.22 -0.93
C SER A 70 0.76 8.27 -1.39
N GLY A 71 0.97 8.22 -2.72
CA GLY A 71 2.25 7.77 -3.26
C GLY A 71 3.30 8.83 -2.93
N ILE A 72 4.37 8.42 -2.25
CA ILE A 72 5.55 9.28 -2.09
C ILE A 72 6.39 8.98 -3.33
N GLU A 73 6.28 9.83 -4.34
CA GLU A 73 7.10 9.70 -5.54
C GLU A 73 8.57 9.61 -5.12
N ASN A 74 9.20 8.46 -5.38
CA ASN A 74 10.64 8.48 -5.57
C ASN A 74 10.85 9.17 -6.91
N ALA A 75 11.02 10.50 -6.88
CA ALA A 75 11.79 11.19 -7.89
C ALA A 75 13.22 10.63 -7.84
N GLN A 76 13.43 9.53 -8.54
CA GLN A 76 14.76 9.07 -8.93
C GLN A 76 14.79 9.25 -10.44
N SER A 77 15.31 10.43 -10.81
CA SER A 77 15.76 10.77 -12.16
C SER A 77 17.01 9.97 -12.52
#